data_AF-A0A7S0B412-F1
#
_entry.id   AF-A0A7S0B412-F1
#
_cell.length_a   1.000
_cell.length_b   1.000
_cell.length_c   1.000
_cell.angle_alpha   90.00
_cell.angle_beta   90.00
_cell.angle_gamma   90.00
#
_symmetry.space_group_name_H-M   'P 1'
#
loop_
_entity.id
_entity.type
_entity.pdbx_description
1 polymer ?
#
loop_
_entity_poly.entity_id
_entity_poly.type
_entity_poly.pdbx_seq_one_letter_code
_entity_poly.pdbx_strand_id
1 'polypeptide(L)'
;RRGAGGTNVMGADLFDFDDLEDKLPEERRVRMWAVSDVHTDMRQNMSWIEALDPGEHADDALILAGDISDKWEDIAETLKKCKERFARVFFVPGNHDLWVKRDRNVWEDSLCRLRRILELCRTIGVETAPAEVSSGSRQVLVVPLMSWHHPQWDTEPEIE
;
A
#
# COMPACT_ATOMS: atom_id res chain seq x y z
N ARG A 1 -13.36 21.84 -77.71
CA ARG A 1 -14.14 22.90 -77.03
C ARG A 1 -14.32 22.48 -75.57
N ARG A 2 -13.87 23.32 -74.62
CA ARG A 2 -14.33 23.56 -73.22
C ARG A 2 -14.82 22.32 -72.42
N GLY A 3 -14.40 22.02 -71.20
CA GLY A 3 -13.66 22.74 -70.17
C GLY A 3 -13.99 22.09 -68.80
N ALA A 4 -13.02 22.16 -67.88
CA ALA A 4 -13.06 22.10 -66.42
C ALA A 4 -14.27 21.53 -65.66
N GLY A 5 -13.97 20.77 -64.59
CA GLY A 5 -14.91 20.53 -63.51
C GLY A 5 -14.39 19.50 -62.51
N GLY A 6 -13.35 19.86 -61.74
CA GLY A 6 -13.02 19.09 -60.55
C GLY A 6 -14.15 19.20 -59.53
N THR A 7 -14.54 18.06 -58.97
CA THR A 7 -15.07 17.98 -57.62
C THR A 7 -14.34 16.83 -56.95
N ASN A 8 -13.24 17.16 -56.29
CA ASN A 8 -12.82 16.44 -55.09
C ASN A 8 -14.04 16.48 -54.18
N VAL A 9 -14.79 15.38 -54.11
CA VAL A 9 -15.61 15.14 -52.94
C VAL A 9 -14.61 14.97 -51.82
N MET A 10 -14.57 15.95 -50.91
CA MET A 10 -14.00 15.76 -49.60
C MET A 10 -14.63 14.48 -49.06
N GLY A 11 -13.86 13.39 -49.10
CA GLY A 11 -14.13 12.27 -48.21
C GLY A 11 -14.11 12.90 -46.84
N ALA A 12 -15.27 12.95 -46.18
CA ALA A 12 -15.26 13.08 -44.75
C ALA A 12 -14.41 11.90 -44.29
N ASP A 13 -13.18 12.18 -43.86
CA ASP A 13 -12.44 11.28 -43.01
C ASP A 13 -13.37 11.05 -41.82
N LEU A 14 -14.12 9.96 -41.87
CA LEU A 14 -14.76 9.38 -40.72
C LEU A 14 -13.59 9.04 -39.80
N PHE A 15 -13.28 9.98 -38.91
CA PHE A 15 -12.51 9.69 -37.72
C PHE A 15 -13.36 8.73 -36.91
N ASP A 16 -13.09 7.44 -37.14
CA ASP A 16 -13.61 6.38 -36.32
C ASP A 16 -12.93 6.53 -34.95
N PHE A 17 -13.69 7.03 -33.98
CA PHE A 17 -13.21 7.20 -32.60
C PHE A 17 -12.99 5.84 -31.91
N ASP A 18 -13.56 4.76 -32.45
CA ASP A 18 -13.34 3.40 -31.93
C ASP A 18 -11.90 2.94 -32.23
N ASP A 19 -11.26 3.47 -33.28
CA ASP A 19 -9.89 3.13 -33.70
C ASP A 19 -8.79 3.74 -32.80
N LEU A 20 -9.19 4.58 -31.83
CA LEU A 20 -8.33 5.15 -30.78
C LEU A 20 -8.40 4.39 -29.45
N GLU A 21 -9.49 3.68 -29.15
CA GLU A 21 -9.61 2.92 -27.91
C GLU A 21 -8.70 1.67 -27.91
N ASP A 22 -8.48 1.06 -29.08
CA ASP A 22 -7.67 -0.16 -29.24
C ASP A 22 -6.16 0.08 -29.44
N LYS A 23 -5.69 1.34 -29.48
CA LYS A 23 -4.27 1.69 -29.73
C LYS A 23 -3.53 2.30 -28.54
N LEU A 24 -4.19 2.43 -27.38
CA LEU A 24 -3.48 2.81 -26.17
C LEU A 24 -2.80 1.55 -25.59
N PRO A 25 -1.49 1.60 -25.30
CA PRO A 25 -0.84 0.49 -24.60
C PRO A 25 -1.68 0.22 -23.35
N GLU A 26 -2.02 -1.05 -23.12
CA GLU A 26 -2.82 -1.51 -21.99
C GLU A 26 -2.33 -0.77 -20.73
N GLU A 27 -3.06 0.29 -20.33
CA GLU A 27 -2.53 1.25 -19.36
C GLU A 27 -2.14 0.45 -18.13
N ARG A 28 -0.84 0.40 -17.79
CA ARG A 28 -0.37 -0.44 -16.71
C ARG A 28 -1.13 -0.04 -15.45
N ARG A 29 -2.01 -0.93 -14.99
CA ARG A 29 -2.92 -0.66 -13.89
C ARG A 29 -2.16 -0.80 -12.58
N VAL A 30 -2.36 0.14 -11.67
CA VAL A 30 -1.85 0.04 -10.30
C VAL A 30 -2.62 -1.08 -9.61
N ARG A 31 -1.90 -2.10 -9.11
CA ARG A 31 -2.51 -3.15 -8.28
C ARG A 31 -2.40 -2.75 -6.82
N MET A 32 -3.46 -3.06 -6.08
CA MET A 32 -3.51 -2.89 -4.63
C MET A 32 -3.39 -4.25 -3.96
N TRP A 33 -2.39 -4.39 -3.11
CA TRP A 33 -2.10 -5.57 -2.32
C TRP A 33 -2.42 -5.29 -0.86
N ALA A 34 -2.81 -6.31 -0.11
CA ALA A 34 -3.05 -6.19 1.32
C ALA A 34 -2.59 -7.45 2.05
N VAL A 35 -1.95 -7.28 3.20
CA VAL A 35 -1.54 -8.36 4.10
C VAL A 35 -1.53 -7.84 5.54
N SER A 36 -1.85 -8.70 6.50
CA SER A 36 -1.76 -8.44 7.95
C SER A 36 -1.02 -9.61 8.61
N ASP A 37 -0.70 -9.48 9.90
CA ASP A 37 -0.20 -10.59 10.73
C ASP A 37 1.07 -11.22 10.12
N VAL A 38 1.97 -10.38 9.60
CA VAL A 38 3.17 -10.86 8.92
C VAL A 38 4.15 -11.49 9.91
N HIS A 39 4.20 -11.03 11.16
CA HIS A 39 5.05 -11.60 12.22
C HIS A 39 6.50 -11.86 11.74
N THR A 40 7.17 -10.81 11.26
CA THR A 40 8.54 -10.89 10.74
C THR A 40 9.60 -11.11 11.81
N ASP A 41 9.21 -11.17 13.09
CA ASP A 41 10.03 -11.75 14.14
C ASP A 41 10.33 -13.24 13.91
N MET A 42 9.49 -13.93 13.12
CA MET A 42 9.79 -15.23 12.54
C MET A 42 10.66 -15.06 11.29
N ARG A 43 11.87 -15.63 11.33
CA ARG A 43 12.85 -15.49 10.23
C ARG A 43 12.27 -15.88 8.87
N GLN A 44 11.45 -16.92 8.80
CA GLN A 44 10.82 -17.38 7.56
C GLN A 44 9.95 -16.28 6.93
N ASN A 45 9.21 -15.53 7.75
CA ASN A 45 8.31 -14.48 7.28
C ASN A 45 9.12 -13.24 6.83
N MET A 46 10.21 -12.90 7.53
CA MET A 46 11.16 -11.89 7.04
C MET A 46 11.77 -12.30 5.71
N SER A 47 12.19 -13.56 5.56
CA SER A 47 12.75 -14.07 4.29
C SER A 47 11.73 -14.02 3.15
N TRP A 48 10.43 -14.18 3.43
CA TRP A 48 9.39 -13.98 2.43
C TRP A 48 9.32 -12.52 1.94
N ILE A 49 9.36 -11.54 2.85
CA ILE A 49 9.43 -10.11 2.49
C ILE A 49 10.70 -9.80 1.68
N GLU A 50 11.84 -10.37 2.07
CA GLU A 50 13.12 -10.19 1.38
C GLU A 50 13.10 -10.74 -0.05
N ALA A 51 12.40 -11.85 -0.27
CA ALA A 51 12.31 -12.53 -1.55
C ALA A 51 11.39 -11.84 -2.56
N LEU A 52 10.56 -10.88 -2.14
CA LEU A 52 9.74 -10.08 -3.04
C LEU A 52 10.63 -9.33 -4.04
N ASP A 53 10.30 -9.42 -5.33
CA ASP A 53 11.05 -8.77 -6.41
C ASP A 53 10.83 -7.24 -6.39
N PRO A 54 11.90 -6.42 -6.27
CA PRO A 54 11.79 -4.97 -6.32
C PRO A 54 11.22 -4.40 -7.63
N GLY A 55 11.36 -5.09 -8.75
CA GLY A 55 10.87 -4.65 -10.05
C GLY A 55 9.40 -5.00 -10.32
N GLU A 56 8.89 -6.07 -9.73
CA GLU A 56 7.54 -6.57 -10.01
C GLU A 56 6.44 -5.61 -9.54
N HIS A 57 6.65 -5.00 -8.37
CA HIS A 57 5.68 -4.20 -7.64
C HIS A 57 5.98 -2.69 -7.65
N ALA A 58 6.92 -2.26 -8.50
CA ALA A 58 7.45 -0.89 -8.49
C ALA A 58 6.39 0.21 -8.71
N ASP A 59 5.22 -0.12 -9.28
CA ASP A 59 4.08 0.80 -9.49
C ASP A 59 2.87 0.49 -8.60
N ASP A 60 2.94 -0.59 -7.82
CA ASP A 60 1.82 -1.11 -7.04
C ASP A 60 1.77 -0.46 -5.64
N ALA A 61 0.61 -0.59 -4.99
CA ALA A 61 0.39 -0.19 -3.61
C ALA A 61 0.24 -1.42 -2.70
N LEU A 62 0.83 -1.36 -1.50
CA LEU A 62 0.68 -2.38 -0.46
C LEU A 62 0.01 -1.79 0.80
N ILE A 63 -0.94 -2.51 1.37
CA ILE A 63 -1.52 -2.23 2.69
C ILE A 63 -1.00 -3.28 3.67
N LEU A 64 -0.26 -2.83 4.68
CA LEU A 64 0.15 -3.60 5.84
C LEU A 64 -0.83 -3.32 6.99
N ALA A 65 -1.76 -4.23 7.24
CA ALA A 65 -2.84 -4.04 8.20
C ALA A 65 -2.52 -4.62 9.59
N GLY A 66 -1.34 -4.28 10.11
CA GLY A 66 -0.93 -4.57 11.48
C GLY A 66 -0.15 -5.88 11.66
N ASP A 67 0.33 -6.04 12.90
CA ASP A 67 1.02 -7.20 13.44
C ASP A 67 2.24 -7.64 12.62
N ILE A 68 3.18 -6.70 12.45
CA ILE A 68 4.50 -6.96 11.87
C ILE A 68 5.41 -7.63 12.90
N SER A 69 5.63 -7.02 14.07
CA SER A 69 6.56 -7.55 15.09
C SER A 69 6.53 -6.75 16.39
N ASP A 70 6.82 -7.38 17.53
CA ASP A 70 7.08 -6.67 18.78
C ASP A 70 8.54 -6.19 18.93
N LYS A 71 9.45 -6.53 18.00
CA LYS A 71 10.83 -6.01 17.98
C LYS A 71 10.91 -4.79 17.07
N TRP A 72 11.57 -3.74 17.57
CA TRP A 72 11.71 -2.48 16.86
C TRP A 72 12.47 -2.64 15.54
N GLU A 73 13.54 -3.43 15.56
CA GLU A 73 14.42 -3.68 14.41
C GLU A 73 13.65 -4.36 13.28
N ASP A 74 12.84 -5.37 13.62
CA ASP A 74 12.04 -6.13 12.67
C ASP A 74 10.93 -5.25 12.03
N ILE A 75 10.24 -4.40 12.81
CA ILE A 75 9.28 -3.42 12.26
C ILE A 75 9.99 -2.50 11.26
N ALA A 76 11.11 -1.91 11.68
CA ALA A 76 11.81 -0.91 10.87
C ALA A 76 12.36 -1.51 9.57
N GLU A 77 12.92 -2.71 9.66
CA GLU A 77 13.42 -3.44 8.50
C GLU A 77 12.29 -3.85 7.55
N THR A 78 11.18 -4.38 8.08
CA THR A 78 10.03 -4.79 7.26
C THR A 78 9.46 -3.61 6.47
N LEU A 79 9.14 -2.50 7.15
CA LEU A 79 8.56 -1.32 6.52
C LEU A 79 9.49 -0.74 5.46
N LYS A 80 10.80 -0.71 5.72
CA LYS A 80 11.80 -0.25 4.75
C LYS A 80 11.85 -1.16 3.53
N LYS A 81 11.91 -2.48 3.70
CA LYS A 81 11.94 -3.43 2.58
C LYS A 81 10.67 -3.37 1.73
N CYS A 82 9.50 -3.24 2.35
CA CYS A 82 8.24 -3.03 1.63
C CYS A 82 8.28 -1.72 0.83
N LYS A 83 8.78 -0.64 1.44
CA LYS A 83 8.87 0.67 0.78
C LYS A 83 9.83 0.68 -0.40
N GLU A 84 10.90 -0.11 -0.35
CA GLU A 84 11.85 -0.29 -1.46
C GLU A 84 11.27 -1.05 -2.66
N ARG A 85 10.17 -1.82 -2.47
CA ARG A 85 9.58 -2.71 -3.47
C ARG A 85 8.25 -2.20 -4.04
N PHE A 86 7.50 -1.44 -3.24
CA PHE A 86 6.20 -0.89 -3.63
C PHE A 86 6.24 0.63 -3.77
N ALA A 87 5.61 1.14 -4.83
CA ALA A 87 5.44 2.58 -5.05
C ALA A 87 4.79 3.25 -3.83
N ARG A 88 3.79 2.59 -3.24
CA ARG A 88 3.06 3.09 -2.07
C ARG A 88 2.91 1.99 -1.04
N VAL A 89 3.09 2.35 0.23
CA VAL A 89 2.89 1.43 1.35
C VAL A 89 2.06 2.16 2.38
N PHE A 90 0.91 1.58 2.71
CA PHE A 90 0.04 2.00 3.80
C PHE A 90 0.27 1.09 4.99
N PHE A 91 0.29 1.64 6.19
CA PHE A 91 0.46 0.85 7.40
C PHE A 91 -0.50 1.31 8.50
N VAL A 92 -1.08 0.33 9.19
CA VAL A 92 -1.80 0.52 10.45
C VAL A 92 -1.13 -0.38 11.49
N PRO A 93 -0.58 0.16 12.59
CA PRO A 93 -0.02 -0.67 13.65
C PRO A 93 -1.11 -1.54 14.30
N GLY A 94 -0.82 -2.83 14.49
CA GLY A 94 -1.65 -3.74 15.25
C GLY A 94 -1.29 -3.76 16.75
N ASN A 95 -1.91 -4.65 17.52
CA ASN A 95 -1.62 -4.76 18.96
C ASN A 95 -0.22 -5.30 19.21
N HIS A 96 0.24 -6.28 18.43
CA HIS A 96 1.56 -6.90 18.59
C HIS A 96 2.67 -5.87 18.38
N ASP A 97 2.48 -4.97 17.41
CA ASP A 97 3.41 -3.89 17.10
C ASP A 97 3.63 -2.93 18.28
N LEU A 98 2.65 -2.84 19.20
CA LEU A 98 2.66 -1.94 20.35
C LEU A 98 3.06 -2.60 21.67
N TRP A 99 3.33 -3.91 21.68
CA TRP A 99 3.75 -4.60 22.90
C TRP A 99 5.06 -4.02 23.44
N VAL A 100 5.04 -3.66 24.73
CA VAL A 100 6.22 -3.22 25.47
C VAL A 100 6.59 -4.33 26.44
N LYS A 101 7.61 -5.10 26.09
CA LYS A 101 8.14 -6.15 26.96
C LYS A 101 9.02 -5.55 28.06
N ARG A 102 8.70 -5.88 29.32
CA ARG A 102 9.36 -5.36 30.53
C ARG A 102 10.84 -5.71 30.64
N ASP A 103 11.27 -6.79 29.99
CA ASP A 103 12.65 -7.26 30.00
C ASP A 103 13.59 -6.42 29.13
N ARG A 104 13.06 -5.68 28.14
CA ARG A 104 13.90 -4.91 27.20
C ARG A 104 14.13 -3.46 27.60
N ASN A 105 13.28 -2.87 28.48
CA ASN A 105 13.40 -1.49 28.99
C ASN A 105 13.69 -0.38 27.94
N VAL A 106 13.38 -0.62 26.65
CA VAL A 106 13.63 0.36 25.57
C VAL A 106 12.53 1.41 25.51
N TRP A 107 11.31 1.06 25.92
CA TRP A 107 10.12 1.88 25.78
C TRP A 107 9.49 2.15 27.14
N GLU A 108 9.05 3.39 27.35
CA GLU A 108 8.33 3.80 28.55
C GLU A 108 6.90 3.23 28.57
N ASP A 109 6.17 3.38 27.46
CA ASP A 109 4.82 2.88 27.28
C ASP A 109 4.48 2.61 25.80
N SER A 110 3.31 2.03 25.55
CA SER A 110 2.81 1.72 24.20
C SER A 110 2.50 2.95 23.37
N LEU A 111 2.18 4.10 23.98
CA LEU A 111 1.92 5.35 23.27
C LEU A 111 3.21 5.98 22.74
N CYS A 112 4.29 5.96 23.52
CA CYS A 112 5.63 6.36 23.13
C CYS A 112 6.11 5.50 21.96
N ARG A 113 5.90 4.18 22.06
CA ARG A 113 6.20 3.25 20.97
C ARG A 113 5.37 3.54 19.71
N LEU A 114 4.05 3.74 19.83
CA LEU A 114 3.18 4.10 18.72
C LEU A 114 3.66 5.38 18.02
N ARG A 115 3.93 6.45 18.78
CA ARG A 115 4.46 7.71 18.22
C ARG A 115 5.75 7.47 17.45
N ARG A 116 6.63 6.62 17.97
CA ARG A 116 7.92 6.33 17.33
C ARG A 116 7.76 5.51 16.05
N ILE A 117 6.82 4.58 16.00
CA ILE A 117 6.45 3.84 14.79
C ILE A 117 5.90 4.80 13.72
N LEU A 118 4.95 5.67 14.08
CA LEU A 118 4.37 6.65 13.14
C LEU A 118 5.43 7.64 12.63
N GLU A 119 6.36 8.05 13.49
CA GLU A 119 7.52 8.88 13.12
C GLU A 119 8.41 8.20 12.10
N LEU A 120 8.72 6.91 12.31
CA LEU A 120 9.46 6.10 11.37
C LEU A 120 8.73 6.03 10.03
N CYS A 121 7.44 5.68 10.03
CA CYS A 121 6.63 5.63 8.81
C CYS A 121 6.72 6.93 8.02
N ARG A 122 6.54 8.08 8.69
CA ARG A 122 6.67 9.40 8.07
C ARG A 122 8.06 9.62 7.47
N THR A 123 9.11 9.21 8.19
CA THR A 123 10.51 9.39 7.76
C THR A 123 10.83 8.60 6.49
N ILE A 124 10.29 7.39 6.36
CA ILE A 124 10.56 6.51 5.21
C ILE A 124 9.49 6.60 4.11
N GLY A 125 8.46 7.43 4.28
CA GLY A 125 7.38 7.59 3.30
C GLY A 125 6.37 6.44 3.27
N VAL A 126 6.19 5.74 4.39
CA VAL A 126 5.05 4.84 4.63
C VAL A 126 3.86 5.66 5.13
N GLU A 127 2.71 5.44 4.53
CA GLU A 127 1.52 6.23 4.72
C GLU A 127 0.64 5.67 5.85
N THR A 128 0.26 6.55 6.77
CA THR A 128 -0.57 6.21 7.95
C THR A 128 -1.81 7.09 8.04
N ALA A 129 -2.09 7.86 6.98
CA ALA A 129 -3.20 8.79 6.85
C ALA A 129 -3.98 8.50 5.55
N PRO A 130 -5.22 9.00 5.41
CA PRO A 130 -6.01 8.77 4.21
C PRO A 130 -5.33 9.32 2.95
N ALA A 131 -5.34 8.54 1.87
CA ALA A 131 -4.81 9.00 0.58
C ALA A 131 -5.45 8.27 -0.61
N GLU A 132 -5.52 8.95 -1.75
CA GLU A 132 -6.09 8.41 -2.99
C GLU A 132 -5.03 7.69 -3.81
N VAL A 133 -5.34 6.48 -4.29
CA VAL A 133 -4.54 5.71 -5.24
C VAL A 133 -5.25 5.74 -6.60
N SER A 134 -4.58 6.28 -7.61
CA SER A 134 -5.11 6.42 -8.97
C SER A 134 -4.56 5.31 -9.89
N SER A 135 -5.41 4.79 -10.77
CA SER A 135 -5.04 3.85 -11.83
C SER A 135 -5.81 4.19 -13.10
N GLY A 136 -5.17 4.90 -14.03
CA GLY A 136 -5.84 5.44 -15.21
C GLY A 136 -6.99 6.37 -14.80
N SER A 137 -8.20 6.09 -15.28
CA SER A 137 -9.41 6.84 -14.94
C SER A 137 -10.05 6.48 -13.58
N ARG A 138 -9.52 5.48 -12.85
CA ARG A 138 -10.05 5.04 -11.56
C ARG A 138 -9.28 5.65 -10.39
N GLN A 139 -9.99 5.92 -9.29
CA GLN A 139 -9.42 6.39 -8.03
C GLN A 139 -10.02 5.61 -6.86
N VAL A 140 -9.17 5.24 -5.90
CA VAL A 140 -9.57 4.56 -4.66
C VAL A 140 -9.02 5.34 -3.48
N LEU A 141 -9.87 5.72 -2.54
CA LEU A 141 -9.44 6.31 -1.27
C LEU A 141 -9.09 5.20 -0.27
N VAL A 142 -7.83 5.16 0.16
CA VAL A 142 -7.37 4.29 1.25
C VAL A 142 -7.44 5.08 2.55
N VAL A 143 -8.06 4.52 3.58
CA VAL A 143 -8.23 5.16 4.89
C VAL A 143 -7.65 4.25 5.97
N PRO A 144 -6.36 4.40 6.34
CA PRO A 144 -5.77 3.69 7.48
C PRO A 144 -6.48 4.09 8.78
N LEU A 145 -7.12 3.13 9.47
CA LEU A 145 -7.89 3.39 10.69
C LEU A 145 -7.26 2.72 11.90
N MET A 146 -6.77 3.51 12.85
CA MET A 146 -6.36 3.03 14.17
C MET A 146 -7.62 2.81 15.03
N SER A 147 -8.17 1.60 14.95
CA SER A 147 -9.38 1.19 15.67
C SER A 147 -9.04 0.15 16.73
N TRP A 148 -8.77 0.64 17.95
CA TRP A 148 -8.48 -0.23 19.10
C TRP A 148 -9.76 -0.85 19.66
N HIS A 149 -9.60 -1.96 20.38
CA HIS A 149 -10.72 -2.66 20.99
C HIS A 149 -11.28 -1.91 22.21
N HIS A 150 -12.56 -2.13 22.47
CA HIS A 150 -13.24 -1.64 23.66
C HIS A 150 -13.65 -2.84 24.54
N PRO A 151 -13.37 -2.84 25.86
CA PRO A 151 -13.69 -3.98 26.74
C PRO A 151 -15.16 -4.41 26.73
N GLN A 152 -16.08 -3.51 26.37
CA GLN A 152 -17.51 -3.84 26.26
C GLN A 152 -17.83 -4.85 25.15
N TRP A 153 -16.91 -5.09 24.22
CA TRP A 153 -17.04 -6.10 23.17
C TRP A 153 -16.21 -7.35 23.44
N ASP A 154 -15.48 -7.37 24.56
CA ASP A 154 -14.74 -8.55 25.01
C ASP A 154 -15.63 -9.37 25.93
N THR A 155 -16.28 -10.39 25.36
CA THR A 155 -17.20 -11.29 26.08
C THR A 155 -16.52 -12.59 26.51
N GLU A 156 -15.23 -12.76 26.21
CA GLU A 156 -14.51 -13.97 26.57
C GLU A 156 -14.19 -13.98 28.07
N PRO A 157 -14.26 -15.14 28.73
CA PRO A 157 -13.88 -15.26 30.13
C PRO A 157 -12.37 -14.99 30.29
N GLU A 158 -11.97 -14.41 31.43
CA GLU A 158 -10.55 -14.24 31.76
C GLU A 158 -9.84 -15.60 31.72
N ILE A 159 -8.66 -15.64 31.11
CA ILE A 159 -7.81 -16.83 31.09
C ILE A 159 -7.12 -16.91 32.46
N GLU A 160 -7.45 -17.96 33.24
CA GLU A 160 -6.82 -18.30 34.52
C GLU A 160 -5.33 -18.68 34.39
#